data_AF-A0A927MQ53-F1
#
_entry.id   AF-A0A927MQ53-F1
#
_cell.length_a   1.000
_cell.length_b   1.000
_cell.length_c   1.000
_cell.angle_alpha   90.00
_cell.angle_beta   90.00
_cell.angle_gamma   90.00
#
_symmetry.space_group_name_H-M   'P 1'
#
loop_
_entity.id
_entity.type
_entity.pdbx_description
1 polymer ?
#
loop_
_entity_poly.entity_id
_entity_poly.type
_entity_poly.pdbx_seq_one_letter_code
_entity_poly.pdbx_strand_id
1 'polypeptide(L)'
;MREKEFVTRPSWTVDILVELEGRRLVVEYDGEYWHAPDAKRLVDERKTLDLLAAGYAVVRLRENNLPPLSLEHPRLVQRRVLAAAPRTNELMGEVEAWLTAAAAAAMP
;
A
#
# COMPACT_ATOMS: atom_id res chain seq x y z
N MET A 1 -1.85 -4.96 -13.47
CA MET A 1 -3.28 -5.03 -13.11
C MET A 1 -4.07 -3.95 -13.85
N ARG A 2 -5.34 -4.25 -14.13
CA ARG A 2 -6.33 -3.35 -14.73
C ARG A 2 -7.61 -3.51 -13.92
N GLU A 3 -8.25 -2.40 -13.59
CA GLU A 3 -9.52 -2.35 -12.89
C GLU A 3 -10.38 -1.26 -13.51
N LYS A 4 -11.70 -1.42 -13.46
CA LYS A 4 -12.63 -0.45 -14.05
C LYS A 4 -12.73 0.84 -13.22
N GLU A 5 -12.35 0.77 -11.95
CA GLU A 5 -12.32 1.89 -11.01
C GLU A 5 -11.07 2.76 -11.14
N PHE A 6 -10.07 2.34 -11.92
CA PHE A 6 -8.88 3.16 -12.15
C PHE A 6 -9.24 4.35 -13.05
N VAL A 7 -9.02 5.56 -12.54
CA VAL A 7 -9.35 6.80 -13.24
C VAL A 7 -8.10 7.57 -13.66
N THR A 8 -6.96 7.32 -13.02
CA THR A 8 -5.73 8.09 -13.30
C THR A 8 -4.85 7.41 -14.35
N ARG A 9 -4.88 6.08 -14.46
CA ARG A 9 -4.17 5.29 -15.48
C ARG A 9 -4.95 4.05 -15.89
N PRO A 10 -4.78 3.55 -17.13
CA PRO A 10 -5.47 2.35 -17.61
C PRO A 10 -4.95 1.04 -16.99
N SER A 11 -3.80 1.09 -16.31
CA SER A 11 -3.18 -0.06 -15.65
C SER A 11 -2.08 0.37 -14.69
N TRP A 12 -1.89 -0.42 -13.64
CA TRP A 12 -0.77 -0.30 -12.71
C TRP A 12 0.01 -1.61 -12.63
N THR A 13 1.32 -1.54 -12.42
CA THR A 13 2.12 -2.69 -11.94
C THR A 13 2.29 -2.53 -10.45
N VAL A 14 2.17 -3.60 -9.68
CA VAL A 14 2.39 -3.61 -8.22
C VAL A 14 3.51 -4.59 -7.88
N ASP A 15 4.18 -4.36 -6.76
CA ASP A 15 5.29 -5.23 -6.34
C ASP A 15 4.76 -6.58 -5.84
N ILE A 16 3.74 -6.55 -4.98
CA ILE A 16 3.13 -7.76 -4.42
C ILE A 16 1.61 -7.58 -4.39
N LEU A 17 0.90 -8.61 -4.87
CA LEU A 17 -0.54 -8.77 -4.72
C LEU A 17 -0.80 -10.06 -3.96
N VAL A 18 -1.56 -9.96 -2.87
CA VAL A 18 -1.96 -11.10 -2.04
C VAL A 18 -3.48 -11.17 -2.00
N GLU A 19 -4.00 -12.38 -2.19
CA GLU A 19 -5.41 -12.69 -1.93
C GLU A 19 -5.49 -13.57 -0.68
N LEU A 20 -6.21 -13.10 0.34
CA LEU A 20 -6.39 -13.82 1.61
C LEU A 20 -7.85 -13.77 2.00
N GLU A 21 -8.51 -14.93 2.00
CA GLU A 21 -9.92 -15.07 2.42
C GLU A 21 -10.86 -14.11 1.67
N GLY A 22 -10.67 -13.95 0.36
CA GLY A 22 -11.46 -13.04 -0.49
C GLY A 22 -11.09 -11.56 -0.38
N ARG A 23 -10.09 -11.21 0.43
CA ARG A 23 -9.54 -9.85 0.52
C ARG A 23 -8.33 -9.72 -0.39
N ARG A 24 -8.21 -8.56 -1.05
CA ARG A 24 -7.08 -8.25 -1.94
C ARG A 24 -6.20 -7.19 -1.30
N LEU A 25 -4.96 -7.57 -0.98
CA LEU A 25 -3.93 -6.69 -0.42
C LEU A 25 -2.88 -6.41 -1.49
N VAL A 26 -2.53 -5.14 -1.66
CA VAL A 26 -1.35 -4.71 -2.41
C VAL A 26 -0.29 -4.23 -1.43
N VAL A 27 0.94 -4.70 -1.61
CA VAL A 27 2.12 -4.19 -0.89
C VAL A 27 3.07 -3.54 -1.91
N GLU A 28 3.48 -2.32 -1.60
CA GLU A 28 4.41 -1.52 -2.39
C GLU A 28 5.66 -1.24 -1.56
N TYR A 29 6.83 -1.49 -2.15
CA TYR A 29 8.11 -1.10 -1.56
C TYR A 29 8.62 0.17 -2.22
N ASP A 30 8.58 1.26 -1.47
CA ASP A 30 8.94 2.58 -1.97
C ASP A 30 10.40 2.86 -1.65
N GLY A 31 11.29 2.50 -2.58
CA GLY A 31 12.71 2.84 -2.47
C GLY A 31 12.94 4.35 -2.53
N GLU A 32 13.71 4.91 -1.61
CA GLU A 32 13.96 6.35 -1.46
C GLU A 32 14.50 6.97 -2.76
N TYR A 33 15.44 6.28 -3.41
CA TYR A 33 16.01 6.71 -4.69
C TYR A 33 14.95 6.93 -5.78
N TRP A 34 13.91 6.11 -5.84
CA TRP A 34 12.89 6.16 -6.89
C TRP A 34 11.69 7.03 -6.55
N HIS A 35 11.37 7.14 -5.25
CA HIS A 35 10.13 7.76 -4.77
C HIS A 35 10.32 9.11 -4.09
N ALA A 36 11.57 9.57 -3.86
CA ALA A 36 11.84 10.88 -3.27
C ALA A 36 11.37 12.08 -4.12
N PRO A 37 11.49 12.10 -5.46
CA PRO A 37 11.07 13.27 -6.25
C PRO A 37 9.57 13.56 -6.12
N ASP A 38 9.18 14.84 -6.04
CA ASP A 38 7.77 15.25 -5.88
C ASP A 38 6.85 14.71 -6.98
N ALA A 39 7.32 14.70 -8.22
CA ALA A 39 6.58 14.13 -9.34
C ALA A 39 6.27 12.63 -9.14
N LYS A 40 7.14 11.90 -8.43
CA LYS A 40 6.94 10.49 -8.09
C LYS A 40 5.96 10.33 -6.93
N ARG A 41 6.01 11.21 -5.93
CA ARG A 41 5.01 11.26 -4.86
C ARG A 41 3.59 11.42 -5.40
N LEU A 42 3.38 12.32 -6.37
CA LEU A 42 2.07 12.49 -7.03
C LEU A 42 1.62 11.24 -7.79
N VAL A 43 2.57 10.49 -8.37
CA VAL A 43 2.27 9.21 -9.04
C VAL A 43 1.90 8.14 -8.01
N ASP A 44 2.59 8.07 -6.88
CA ASP A 44 2.30 7.15 -5.78
C ASP A 44 0.92 7.42 -5.18
N GLU A 45 0.55 8.69 -5.00
CA GLU A 45 -0.77 9.09 -4.50
C GLU A 45 -1.88 8.66 -5.47
N ARG A 46 -1.72 8.94 -6.76
CA ARG A 46 -2.68 8.53 -7.81
C ARG A 46 -2.84 7.02 -7.88
N LYS A 47 -1.72 6.28 -7.85
CA LYS A 47 -1.74 4.81 -7.82
C LYS A 47 -2.46 4.30 -6.57
N THR A 48 -2.16 4.89 -5.41
CA THR A 48 -2.78 4.51 -4.14
C THR A 48 -4.29 4.75 -4.17
N LEU A 49 -4.74 5.91 -4.67
CA LEU A 49 -6.16 6.21 -4.80
C LEU A 49 -6.87 5.25 -5.76
N ASP A 50 -6.29 4.96 -6.93
CA ASP A 50 -6.85 4.00 -7.89
C ASP A 50 -7.00 2.59 -7.26
N LEU A 51 -5.99 2.12 -6.52
CA LEU A 51 -6.02 0.84 -5.81
C LEU A 51 -7.10 0.82 -4.71
N LEU A 52 -7.18 1.88 -3.91
CA LEU A 52 -8.19 2.00 -2.86
C LEU A 52 -9.61 2.05 -3.44
N ALA A 53 -9.81 2.74 -4.57
CA ALA A 53 -11.08 2.81 -5.28
C ALA A 53 -11.52 1.44 -5.83
N ALA A 54 -10.57 0.65 -6.34
CA ALA A 54 -10.81 -0.73 -6.79
C ALA A 54 -11.01 -1.74 -5.65
N GLY A 55 -11.03 -1.30 -4.39
CA GLY A 55 -11.38 -2.13 -3.24
C GLY A 55 -10.19 -2.78 -2.53
N TYR A 56 -8.96 -2.50 -2.95
CA TYR A 56 -7.78 -3.10 -2.35
C TYR A 56 -7.47 -2.50 -0.97
N ALA A 57 -6.94 -3.34 -0.08
CA ALA A 57 -6.10 -2.87 1.01
C ALA A 57 -4.71 -2.56 0.47
N VAL A 58 -4.11 -1.45 0.92
CA VAL A 58 -2.82 -0.98 0.41
C VAL A 58 -1.86 -0.77 1.57
N VAL A 59 -0.71 -1.44 1.51
CA VAL A 59 0.43 -1.21 2.40
C VAL A 59 1.55 -0.58 1.59
N ARG A 60 2.04 0.57 2.02
CA ARG A 60 3.24 1.21 1.45
C ARG A 60 4.37 1.18 2.45
N LEU A 61 5.46 0.52 2.08
CA LEU A 61 6.69 0.46 2.84
C LEU A 61 7.61 1.58 2.38
N ARG A 62 7.64 2.68 3.11
CA ARG A 62 8.39 3.90 2.81
C ARG A 62 9.84 3.75 3.29
N GLU A 63 10.78 3.56 2.36
CA GLU A 63 12.20 3.37 2.70
C GLU A 63 12.82 4.63 3.31
N ASN A 64 13.68 4.41 4.31
CA ASN A 64 14.52 5.43 4.95
C ASN A 64 13.72 6.65 5.40
N ASN A 65 13.99 7.84 4.85
CA ASN A 65 13.37 9.10 5.28
C ASN A 65 12.21 9.53 4.38
N LEU A 66 11.70 8.65 3.52
CA LEU A 66 10.53 8.98 2.70
C LEU A 66 9.35 9.37 3.61
N PRO A 67 8.81 10.60 3.48
CA PRO A 67 7.64 10.96 4.23
C PRO A 67 6.43 10.15 3.73
N PRO A 68 5.44 9.91 4.59
CA PRO A 68 4.17 9.35 4.15
C PRO A 68 3.57 10.21 3.04
N LEU A 69 2.77 9.60 2.18
CA LEU A 69 1.88 10.30 1.26
C LEU A 69 0.82 11.05 2.07
N SER A 70 0.35 12.17 1.54
CA SER A 70 -0.65 13.02 2.20
C SER A 70 -2.06 12.45 2.02
N LEU A 71 -2.24 11.17 2.36
CA LEU A 71 -3.47 10.40 2.19
C LEU A 71 -3.78 9.64 3.47
N GLU A 72 -5.05 9.72 3.89
CA GLU A 72 -5.61 8.92 4.98
C GLU A 72 -6.78 8.10 4.45
N HIS A 73 -6.79 6.80 4.77
CA HIS A 73 -7.88 5.91 4.38
C HIS A 73 -7.88 4.68 5.30
N PRO A 74 -9.04 4.13 5.70
CA PRO A 74 -9.10 2.95 6.58
C PRO A 74 -8.38 1.70 6.02
N ARG A 75 -8.29 1.61 4.69
CA ARG A 75 -7.59 0.54 3.95
C ARG A 75 -6.16 0.92 3.50
N LEU A 76 -5.60 2.02 4.01
CA LEU A 76 -4.22 2.43 3.70
C LEU A 76 -3.37 2.37 4.96
N VAL A 77 -2.27 1.63 4.88
CA VAL A 77 -1.21 1.63 5.89
C VAL A 77 0.09 2.08 5.24
N GLN A 78 0.75 3.05 5.85
CA GLN A 78 2.08 3.51 5.46
C GLN A 78 3.04 3.21 6.61
N ARG A 79 4.12 2.49 6.32
CA ARG A 79 5.12 2.08 7.31
C ARG A 79 6.50 2.46 6.83
N ARG A 80 7.27 3.09 7.71
CA ARG A 80 8.67 3.37 7.45
C ARG A 80 9.47 2.08 7.58
N VAL A 81 10.36 1.80 6.64
CA VAL A 81 11.27 0.64 6.67
C VAL A 81 12.72 1.10 6.47
N LEU A 82 13.65 0.43 7.12
CA LEU A 82 15.09 0.68 6.96
C LEU A 82 15.69 -0.43 6.12
N ALA A 83 16.27 -0.10 4.98
CA ALA A 83 16.87 -1.07 4.06
C ALA A 83 17.95 -1.94 4.73
N ALA A 84 18.70 -1.35 5.66
CA ALA A 84 19.80 -2.01 6.37
C ALA A 84 19.37 -2.98 7.48
N ALA A 85 18.08 -2.98 7.87
CA ALA A 85 17.57 -3.83 8.95
C ALA A 85 16.11 -4.27 8.69
N PRO A 86 15.88 -5.10 7.65
CA PRO A 86 14.53 -5.52 7.30
C PRO A 86 13.97 -6.47 8.36
N ARG A 87 13.03 -5.98 9.18
CA ARG A 87 12.27 -6.79 10.15
C ARG A 87 11.07 -7.45 9.50
N THR A 88 11.33 -8.21 8.44
CA THR A 88 10.29 -8.69 7.51
C THR A 88 9.19 -9.51 8.19
N ASN A 89 9.56 -10.41 9.10
CA ASN A 89 8.57 -11.26 9.79
C ASN A 89 7.66 -10.46 10.72
N GLU A 90 8.22 -9.50 11.48
CA GLU A 90 7.43 -8.61 12.36
C GLU A 90 6.46 -7.78 11.53
N LEU A 91 6.94 -7.18 10.45
CA LEU A 91 6.14 -6.36 9.54
C LEU A 91 4.99 -7.15 8.90
N MET A 92 5.26 -8.38 8.43
CA MET A 92 4.20 -9.21 7.85
C MET A 92 3.15 -9.60 8.89
N GLY A 93 3.57 -9.89 10.13
CA GLY A 93 2.63 -10.14 11.23
C GLY A 93 1.75 -8.93 11.56
N GLU A 94 2.32 -7.72 11.55
CA GLU A 94 1.55 -6.48 11.72
C GLU A 94 0.52 -6.27 10.60
N VAL A 95 0.89 -6.55 9.35
CA VAL A 95 -0.01 -6.44 8.19
C VAL A 95 -1.16 -7.44 8.30
N GLU A 96 -0.88 -8.68 8.67
CA GLU A 96 -1.90 -9.72 8.88
C GLU A 96 -2.87 -9.36 10.01
N ALA A 97 -2.34 -8.90 11.15
CA ALA A 97 -3.14 -8.46 12.28
C ALA A 97 -4.04 -7.28 11.92
N TRP A 98 -3.50 -6.29 11.20
CA TRP A 98 -4.27 -5.14 10.71
C TRP A 98 -5.41 -5.54 9.77
N LEU A 99 -5.13 -6.40 8.79
CA LEU A 99 -6.15 -6.89 7.87
C LEU A 99 -7.27 -7.61 8.62
N THR A 100 -6.92 -8.43 9.60
CA THR A 100 -7.87 -9.20 10.42
C THR A 100 -8.74 -8.28 11.28
N ALA A 101 -8.14 -7.29 11.94
CA ALA A 101 -8.88 -6.30 12.74
C ALA A 101 -9.83 -5.46 11.88
N ALA A 102 -9.40 -5.03 10.68
CA ALA A 102 -10.24 -4.30 9.75
C ALA A 102 -11.45 -5.12 9.27
N ALA A 103 -11.29 -6.44 9.08
CA ALA A 103 -12.38 -7.34 8.73
C ALA A 103 -13.38 -7.49 9.88
N ALA A 104 -12.90 -7.65 11.11
CA ALA A 104 -13.76 -7.75 12.29
C ALA A 104 -14.60 -6.48 12.50
N ALA A 105 -14.04 -5.29 12.22
CA ALA A 105 -14.76 -4.01 12.32
C ALA A 105 -15.80 -3.79 11.20
N ALA A 106 -15.73 -4.55 10.11
CA ALA A 106 -16.65 -4.45 8.97
C ALA A 106 -17.82 -5.46 9.03
N MET A 107 -17.80 -6.39 9.99
CA MET A 107 -18.93 -7.31 10.25
C MET A 107 -19.85 -6.72 11.32
N PRO A 108 -21.17 -6.59 11.06
CA PRO A 108 -22.15 -6.10 12.03
C PRO A 108 -22.44 -7.09 13.17
#